data_AF-A0A9D7SAW9-F1
#
_entry.id   AF-A0A9D7SAW9-F1
#
_cell.length_a   1.000
_cell.length_b   1.000
_cell.length_c   1.000
_cell.angle_alpha   90.00
_cell.angle_beta   90.00
_cell.angle_gamma   90.00
#
_symmetry.space_group_name_H-M   'P 1'
#
loop_
_entity.id
_entity.type
_entity.pdbx_description
1 polymer ?
#
loop_
_entity_poly.entity_id
_entity_poly.type
_entity_poly.pdbx_seq_one_letter_code
_entity_poly.pdbx_strand_id
1 'polypeptide(L)'
;MSIIKTRYQTRPIRFIELNEHQDWMIKIYSISIKNERVSSTHIELAKQQLNEWLKLSKNYPLTTYRIATLIIHEGREGCFAILNWWIDDNMLQNHVFVSTQDDPLHFKLFSDKGIITCVWELAVIWFERNAWVEHVLKQSDQPNFDAYLNSQLNADV
;
A
#
# COMPACT_ATOMS: atom_id res chain seq x y z
N MET A 1 18.16 22.65 -21.17
CA MET A 1 18.30 21.85 -19.93
C MET A 1 17.03 21.06 -19.72
N SER A 2 17.12 19.77 -19.37
CA SER A 2 15.93 18.96 -19.08
C SER A 2 15.27 19.47 -17.79
N ILE A 3 13.94 19.68 -17.84
CA ILE A 3 13.13 20.04 -16.67
C ILE A 3 12.91 18.80 -15.77
N ILE A 4 13.04 17.60 -16.34
CA ILE A 4 12.92 16.33 -15.62
C ILE A 4 14.24 16.04 -14.91
N LYS A 5 14.17 15.93 -13.58
CA LYS A 5 15.32 15.66 -12.70
C LYS A 5 15.68 14.17 -12.57
N THR A 6 14.73 13.28 -12.83
CA THR A 6 14.89 11.83 -12.59
C THR A 6 14.69 11.04 -13.87
N ARG A 7 15.68 10.21 -14.24
CA ARG A 7 15.51 9.20 -15.29
C ARG A 7 14.80 7.98 -14.71
N TYR A 8 13.85 7.43 -15.45
CA TYR A 8 13.16 6.20 -15.06
C TYR A 8 14.15 5.02 -14.97
N GLN A 9 13.97 4.23 -13.92
CA GLN A 9 14.61 2.94 -13.67
C GLN A 9 13.57 2.04 -13.02
N THR A 10 13.65 0.75 -13.31
CA THR A 10 12.75 -0.21 -12.68
C THR A 10 13.03 -0.30 -11.18
N ARG A 11 11.99 -0.62 -10.39
CA ARG A 11 12.07 -0.96 -8.97
C ARG A 11 11.42 -2.32 -8.75
N PRO A 12 12.03 -3.19 -7.94
CA PRO A 12 11.41 -4.45 -7.55
C PRO A 12 10.21 -4.18 -6.67
N ILE A 13 9.04 -4.64 -7.10
CA ILE A 13 7.86 -4.84 -6.26
C ILE A 13 7.90 -6.28 -5.78
N ARG A 14 7.87 -6.48 -4.47
CA ARG A 14 7.81 -7.81 -3.85
C ARG A 14 6.68 -7.89 -2.85
N PHE A 15 5.84 -8.90 -2.99
CA PHE A 15 4.93 -9.29 -1.91
C PHE A 15 5.76 -9.81 -0.74
N ILE A 16 5.40 -9.39 0.47
CA ILE A 16 6.10 -9.75 1.70
C ILE A 16 5.31 -10.80 2.45
N GLU A 17 4.08 -10.46 2.84
CA GLU A 17 3.21 -11.33 3.61
C GLU A 17 1.76 -10.86 3.55
N LEU A 18 0.86 -11.77 3.92
CA LEU A 18 -0.50 -11.46 4.31
C LEU A 18 -0.50 -11.35 5.84
N ASN A 19 -0.61 -10.13 6.35
CA ASN A 19 -0.56 -9.85 7.78
C ASN A 19 -1.98 -9.75 8.35
N GLU A 20 -2.28 -10.62 9.31
CA GLU A 20 -3.49 -10.52 10.14
C GLU A 20 -3.26 -9.49 11.25
N HIS A 21 -4.13 -8.49 11.35
CA HIS A 21 -4.06 -7.47 12.39
C HIS A 21 -5.45 -7.16 12.92
N GLN A 22 -5.77 -7.64 14.12
CA GLN A 22 -7.14 -7.58 14.66
C GLN A 22 -8.12 -8.28 13.71
N ASP A 23 -9.16 -7.58 13.24
CA ASP A 23 -10.13 -8.06 12.26
C ASP A 23 -9.72 -7.75 10.81
N TRP A 24 -8.50 -7.27 10.57
CA TRP A 24 -8.02 -6.88 9.24
C TRP A 24 -7.08 -7.91 8.60
N MET A 25 -7.27 -8.12 7.31
CA MET A 25 -6.32 -8.83 6.43
C MET A 25 -5.53 -7.80 5.61
N ILE A 26 -4.20 -7.78 5.73
CA ILE A 26 -3.37 -6.72 5.13
C ILE A 26 -2.30 -7.33 4.23
N LYS A 27 -2.40 -7.09 2.93
CA LYS A 27 -1.37 -7.49 1.96
C LYS A 27 -0.22 -6.49 2.03
N ILE A 28 0.97 -6.94 2.38
CA ILE A 28 2.15 -6.09 2.51
C ILE A 28 3.05 -6.24 1.30
N TYR A 29 3.35 -5.13 0.64
CA TYR A 29 4.26 -5.04 -0.49
C TYR A 29 5.47 -4.19 -0.16
N SER A 30 6.60 -4.50 -0.79
CA SER A 30 7.84 -3.77 -0.68
C SER A 30 8.28 -3.24 -2.03
N ILE A 31 8.75 -1.99 -2.05
CA ILE A 31 9.39 -1.34 -3.20
C ILE A 31 10.68 -0.68 -2.71
N SER A 32 11.84 -0.99 -3.29
CA SER A 32 13.09 -0.32 -2.90
C SER A 32 13.81 0.27 -4.11
N ILE A 33 14.42 1.43 -3.91
CA ILE A 33 15.32 2.06 -4.89
C ILE A 33 16.74 1.46 -4.87
N LYS A 34 17.10 0.70 -3.82
CA LYS A 34 18.48 0.21 -3.60
C LYS A 34 18.62 -1.31 -3.67
N ASN A 35 17.60 -2.03 -3.21
CA ASN A 35 17.66 -3.46 -2.93
C ASN A 35 16.42 -4.18 -3.48
N GLU A 36 16.42 -5.51 -3.36
CA GLU A 36 15.27 -6.35 -3.71
C GLU A 36 14.02 -6.03 -2.87
N ARG A 37 14.23 -5.54 -1.64
CA ARG A 37 13.18 -5.20 -0.66
C ARG A 37 13.64 -4.04 0.22
N VAL A 38 12.69 -3.32 0.79
CA VAL A 38 12.91 -2.39 1.90
C VAL A 38 13.42 -3.16 3.12
N SER A 39 14.16 -2.48 4.01
CA SER A 39 14.63 -3.10 5.25
C SER A 39 13.48 -3.59 6.12
N SER A 40 13.68 -4.72 6.78
CA SER A 40 12.72 -5.29 7.74
C SER A 40 12.36 -4.30 8.85
N THR A 41 13.32 -3.45 9.27
CA THR A 41 13.07 -2.40 10.26
C THR A 41 11.92 -1.46 9.88
N HIS A 42 11.89 -0.94 8.65
CA HIS A 42 10.81 -0.03 8.24
C HIS A 42 9.48 -0.76 8.07
N ILE A 43 9.50 -2.03 7.66
CA ILE A 43 8.30 -2.86 7.56
C ILE A 43 7.70 -3.05 8.96
N GLU A 44 8.52 -3.42 9.95
CA GLU A 44 8.07 -3.59 11.33
C GLU A 44 7.63 -2.27 11.97
N LEU A 45 8.34 -1.17 11.72
CA LEU A 45 7.92 0.16 12.18
C LEU A 45 6.55 0.56 11.62
N ALA A 46 6.27 0.29 10.34
CA ALA A 46 4.97 0.56 9.75
C ALA A 46 3.87 -0.36 10.33
N LYS A 47 4.15 -1.65 10.52
CA LYS A 47 3.23 -2.60 11.17
C LYS A 47 2.85 -2.17 12.58
N GLN A 48 3.78 -1.61 13.35
CA GLN A 48 3.51 -1.08 14.69
C GLN A 48 2.50 0.08 14.69
N GLN A 49 2.34 0.81 13.57
CA GLN A 49 1.39 1.92 13.47
C GLN A 49 -0.04 1.49 13.10
N LEU A 50 -0.25 0.23 12.70
CA LEU A 50 -1.54 -0.24 12.18
C LEU A 50 -2.70 -0.01 13.15
N ASN A 51 -2.47 -0.18 14.46
CA ASN A 51 -3.48 0.10 15.49
C ASN A 51 -4.04 1.52 15.40
N GLU A 52 -3.20 2.52 15.14
CA GLU A 52 -3.62 3.91 15.04
C GLU A 52 -4.16 4.23 13.65
N TRP A 53 -3.48 3.78 12.59
CA TRP A 53 -3.87 4.09 11.21
C TRP A 53 -5.21 3.49 10.83
N LEU A 54 -5.53 2.26 11.26
CA LEU A 54 -6.80 1.61 10.93
C LEU A 54 -8.00 2.28 11.61
N LYS A 55 -7.81 3.14 12.63
CA LYS A 55 -8.89 3.97 13.19
C LYS A 55 -9.45 4.95 12.17
N LEU A 56 -8.66 5.33 11.15
CA LEU A 56 -9.08 6.21 10.06
C LEU A 56 -10.19 5.59 9.19
N SER A 57 -10.39 4.27 9.24
CA SER A 57 -11.53 3.61 8.58
C SER A 57 -12.89 4.13 9.07
N LYS A 58 -12.95 4.78 10.23
CA LYS A 58 -14.15 5.42 10.78
C LYS A 58 -14.43 6.81 10.20
N ASN A 59 -13.52 7.38 9.41
CA ASN A 59 -13.67 8.74 8.89
C ASN A 59 -14.79 8.86 7.85
N TYR A 60 -15.16 7.76 7.19
CA TYR A 60 -16.23 7.74 6.19
C TYR A 60 -17.27 6.68 6.58
N PRO A 61 -18.57 7.00 6.51
CA PRO A 61 -19.64 6.11 6.93
C PRO A 61 -19.98 5.08 5.84
N LEU A 62 -18.96 4.54 5.18
CA LEU A 62 -19.09 3.57 4.09
C LEU A 62 -18.57 2.21 4.55
N THR A 63 -19.15 1.14 3.98
CA THR A 63 -18.80 -0.24 4.33
C THR A 63 -17.34 -0.49 4.02
N THR A 64 -16.60 -1.01 4.99
CA THR A 64 -15.23 -1.53 4.83
C THR A 64 -15.25 -3.05 4.89
N TYR A 65 -14.44 -3.68 4.03
CA TYR A 65 -14.29 -5.14 3.99
C TYR A 65 -13.23 -5.65 4.96
N ARG A 66 -12.59 -4.75 5.72
CA ARG A 66 -11.45 -5.06 6.59
C ARG A 66 -10.29 -5.74 5.85
N ILE A 67 -10.16 -5.42 4.56
CA ILE A 67 -9.07 -5.88 3.72
C ILE A 67 -8.29 -4.66 3.24
N ALA A 68 -6.99 -4.64 3.50
CA ALA A 68 -6.11 -3.54 3.17
C ALA A 68 -4.88 -3.98 2.36
N THR A 69 -4.27 -3.02 1.69
CA THR A 69 -2.96 -3.13 1.07
C THR A 69 -2.04 -2.09 1.68
N LEU A 70 -0.90 -2.54 2.22
CA LEU A 70 0.16 -1.69 2.75
C LEU A 70 1.38 -1.80 1.84
N ILE A 71 1.76 -0.70 1.21
CA ILE A 71 2.97 -0.62 0.38
C ILE A 71 4.04 0.11 1.18
N ILE A 72 5.17 -0.54 1.42
CA ILE A 72 6.35 0.06 2.03
C ILE A 72 7.36 0.38 0.94
N HIS A 73 7.64 1.66 0.73
CA HIS A 73 8.46 2.14 -0.37
C HIS A 73 9.66 2.95 0.10
N GLU A 74 10.87 2.42 -0.07
CA GLU A 74 12.11 3.18 0.10
C GLU A 74 12.36 4.06 -1.13
N GLY A 75 12.17 5.37 -0.97
CA GLY A 75 12.45 6.42 -1.95
C GLY A 75 13.77 7.15 -1.70
N ARG A 76 13.97 8.28 -2.38
CA ARG A 76 15.15 9.13 -2.11
C ARG A 76 14.96 9.96 -0.85
N GLU A 77 13.72 10.37 -0.60
CA GLU A 77 13.30 11.29 0.45
C GLU A 77 13.11 10.61 1.81
N GLY A 78 13.04 9.28 1.83
CA GLY A 78 12.76 8.48 3.01
C GLY A 78 12.00 7.20 2.67
N CYS A 79 11.34 6.63 3.67
CA CYS A 79 10.48 5.47 3.51
C CYS A 79 9.01 5.90 3.59
N PHE A 80 8.22 5.53 2.59
CA PHE A 80 6.79 5.76 2.55
C PHE A 80 6.04 4.49 2.97
N ALA A 81 4.94 4.67 3.70
CA ALA A 81 3.97 3.64 4.00
C ALA A 81 2.63 4.09 3.42
N ILE A 82 2.17 3.39 2.38
CA ILE A 82 0.94 3.71 1.65
C ILE A 82 -0.09 2.65 2.02
N LEU A 83 -1.04 3.03 2.87
CA LEU A 83 -2.10 2.16 3.35
C LEU A 83 -3.38 2.45 2.56
N ASN A 84 -3.96 1.40 1.97
CA ASN A 84 -5.18 1.50 1.17
C ASN A 84 -6.18 0.42 1.59
N TRP A 85 -7.49 0.72 1.52
CA TRP A 85 -8.53 -0.30 1.64
C TRP A 85 -9.77 0.08 0.83
N TRP A 86 -10.49 -0.95 0.37
CA TRP A 86 -11.73 -0.78 -0.40
C TRP A 86 -12.89 -0.39 0.51
N ILE A 87 -13.74 0.51 0.02
CA ILE A 87 -15.00 0.91 0.63
C ILE A 87 -16.12 0.95 -0.42
N ASP A 88 -17.35 0.64 0.01
CA ASP A 88 -18.56 0.71 -0.82
C ASP A 88 -18.39 0.04 -2.21
N ASP A 89 -17.78 -1.14 -2.17
CA ASP A 89 -17.45 -2.03 -3.29
C ASP A 89 -16.39 -1.52 -4.28
N ASN A 90 -16.32 -0.23 -4.60
CA ASN A 90 -15.57 0.26 -5.76
C ASN A 90 -14.65 1.47 -5.50
N MET A 91 -14.67 2.03 -4.29
CA MET A 91 -13.85 3.17 -3.91
C MET A 91 -12.67 2.73 -3.07
N LEU A 92 -11.55 3.44 -3.18
CA LEU A 92 -10.33 3.17 -2.43
C LEU A 92 -10.04 4.33 -1.48
N GLN A 93 -9.93 4.05 -0.18
CA GLN A 93 -9.35 5.00 0.75
C GLN A 93 -7.83 4.86 0.72
N ASN A 94 -7.13 5.99 0.74
CA ASN A 94 -5.67 6.05 0.65
C ASN A 94 -5.11 6.95 1.75
N HIS A 95 -4.11 6.44 2.46
CA HIS A 95 -3.34 7.18 3.45
C HIS A 95 -1.87 6.97 3.21
N VAL A 96 -1.13 8.07 3.07
CA VAL A 96 0.31 8.05 2.85
C VAL A 96 0.98 8.57 4.10
N PHE A 97 1.91 7.80 4.63
CA PHE A 97 2.78 8.22 5.71
C PHE A 97 4.22 8.19 5.24
N VAL A 98 5.06 9.07 5.78
CA VAL A 98 6.49 9.12 5.45
C VAL A 98 7.32 9.16 6.71
N SER A 99 8.37 8.34 6.72
CA SER A 99 9.51 8.46 7.63
C SER A 99 10.67 9.02 6.83
N THR A 100 11.18 10.17 7.25
CA THR A 100 12.20 10.94 6.51
C THR A 100 13.60 10.56 6.97
N GLN A 101 14.63 10.94 6.22
CA GLN A 101 16.02 10.70 6.65
C GLN A 101 16.35 11.38 7.99
N ASP A 102 15.76 12.55 8.27
CA ASP A 102 15.93 13.29 9.53
C ASP A 102 15.11 12.69 10.68
N ASP A 103 14.12 11.86 10.37
CA ASP A 103 13.24 11.21 11.35
C ASP A 103 12.89 9.77 10.93
N PRO A 104 13.91 8.87 10.88
CA PRO A 104 13.81 7.56 10.23
C PRO A 104 13.03 6.52 11.05
N LEU A 105 12.62 6.86 12.28
CA LEU A 105 11.90 5.97 13.19
C LEU A 105 10.40 6.30 13.29
N HIS A 106 9.98 7.46 12.78
CA HIS A 106 8.60 7.92 12.91
C HIS A 106 7.96 8.18 11.56
N PHE A 107 6.82 7.54 11.32
CA PHE A 107 5.97 7.80 10.17
C PHE A 107 4.97 8.92 10.48
N LYS A 108 4.90 9.92 9.61
CA LYS A 108 3.97 11.06 9.72
C LYS A 108 3.05 11.13 8.52
N LEU A 109 1.80 11.54 8.72
CA LEU A 109 0.82 11.69 7.63
C LEU A 109 1.36 12.68 6.59
N PHE A 110 1.28 12.28 5.32
CA PHE A 110 1.81 13.00 4.18
C PHE A 110 0.76 13.29 3.10
N SER A 111 -0.30 12.49 3.02
CA SER A 111 -1.38 12.66 2.03
C SER A 111 -2.36 13.80 2.34
N ASP A 112 -2.22 14.51 3.46
CA ASP A 112 -3.10 15.62 3.87
C ASP A 112 -3.13 16.80 2.87
N LYS A 113 -2.14 16.87 1.98
CA LYS A 113 -2.01 17.89 0.92
C LYS A 113 -2.34 17.36 -0.49
N GLY A 114 -3.01 16.22 -0.60
CA GLY A 114 -3.50 15.69 -1.88
C GLY A 114 -2.49 14.88 -2.69
N ILE A 115 -1.37 14.48 -2.08
CA ILE A 115 -0.46 13.48 -2.68
C ILE A 115 -1.03 12.08 -2.45
N ILE A 116 -0.98 11.24 -3.49
CA ILE A 116 -1.47 9.86 -3.45
C ILE A 116 -0.27 8.93 -3.57
N THR A 117 0.15 8.62 -4.80
CA THR A 117 1.21 7.63 -5.03
C THR A 117 2.09 7.99 -6.21
N CYS A 118 3.30 7.45 -6.22
CA CYS A 118 4.21 7.55 -7.33
C CYS A 118 3.96 6.46 -8.39
N VAL A 119 4.64 6.58 -9.53
CA VAL A 119 4.46 5.68 -10.69
C VAL A 119 4.71 4.20 -10.38
N TRP A 120 5.61 3.88 -9.44
CA TRP A 120 5.90 2.50 -9.04
C TRP A 120 4.83 1.93 -8.11
N GLU A 121 4.34 2.71 -7.16
CA GLU A 121 3.23 2.32 -6.27
C GLU A 121 1.91 2.15 -7.04
N LEU A 122 1.70 2.96 -8.10
CA LEU A 122 0.54 2.83 -8.99
C LEU A 122 0.47 1.47 -9.67
N ALA A 123 1.60 0.79 -9.90
CA ALA A 123 1.58 -0.58 -10.43
C ALA A 123 0.97 -1.58 -9.44
N VAL A 124 1.24 -1.43 -8.13
CA VAL A 124 0.60 -2.24 -7.08
C VAL A 124 -0.90 -1.92 -7.01
N ILE A 125 -1.26 -0.63 -6.98
CA ILE A 125 -2.68 -0.22 -6.93
C ILE A 125 -3.44 -0.74 -8.16
N TRP A 126 -2.83 -0.69 -9.35
CA TRP A 126 -3.43 -1.22 -10.57
C TRP A 126 -3.65 -2.73 -10.49
N PHE A 127 -2.66 -3.47 -9.98
CA PHE A 127 -2.79 -4.90 -9.75
C PHE A 127 -3.91 -5.22 -8.77
N GLU A 128 -3.93 -4.59 -7.59
CA GLU A 128 -4.96 -4.81 -6.57
C GLU A 128 -6.35 -4.44 -7.09
N ARG A 129 -6.49 -3.34 -7.83
CA ARG A 129 -7.74 -2.95 -8.50
C ARG A 129 -8.23 -4.05 -9.44
N ASN A 130 -7.34 -4.62 -10.25
CA ASN A 130 -7.73 -5.67 -11.20
C ASN A 130 -8.11 -6.96 -10.49
N ALA A 131 -7.35 -7.35 -9.46
CA ALA A 131 -7.67 -8.52 -8.64
C ALA A 131 -9.03 -8.35 -7.92
N TRP A 132 -9.31 -7.16 -7.37
CA TRP A 132 -10.59 -6.86 -6.71
C TRP A 132 -11.76 -6.95 -7.69
N VAL A 133 -11.61 -6.35 -8.88
CA VAL A 133 -12.63 -6.45 -9.92
C VAL A 133 -12.86 -7.90 -10.34
N GLU A 134 -11.80 -8.68 -10.53
CA GLU A 134 -11.89 -10.06 -11.01
C GLU A 134 -12.52 -11.02 -9.99
N HIS A 135 -12.09 -10.92 -8.73
CA HIS A 135 -12.43 -11.90 -7.70
C HIS A 135 -13.60 -11.47 -6.82
N VAL A 136 -13.88 -10.17 -6.71
CA VAL A 136 -14.95 -9.64 -5.85
C VAL A 136 -16.10 -9.11 -6.71
N LEU A 137 -15.87 -8.08 -7.53
CA LEU A 137 -16.98 -7.38 -8.21
C LEU A 137 -17.63 -8.19 -9.33
N LYS A 138 -16.85 -8.90 -10.16
CA LYS A 138 -17.42 -9.80 -11.18
C LYS A 138 -18.10 -11.03 -10.60
N GLN A 139 -17.82 -11.35 -9.33
CA GLN A 139 -18.38 -12.48 -8.61
C GLN A 139 -19.34 -12.00 -7.52
N SER A 140 -20.08 -10.90 -7.75
CA SER A 140 -20.87 -10.22 -6.72
C SER A 140 -21.90 -11.09 -5.99
N ASP A 141 -22.40 -12.15 -6.64
CA ASP A 141 -23.33 -13.10 -6.01
C ASP A 141 -22.64 -14.00 -4.96
N GLN A 142 -21.34 -14.25 -5.15
CA GLN A 142 -20.49 -15.01 -4.23
C GLN A 142 -19.03 -14.54 -4.33
N PRO A 143 -18.70 -13.37 -3.73
CA PRO A 143 -17.37 -12.79 -3.86
C PRO A 143 -16.28 -13.71 -3.31
N ASN A 144 -15.18 -13.88 -4.04
CA ASN A 144 -14.08 -14.76 -3.68
C ASN A 144 -12.92 -13.95 -3.05
N PHE A 145 -13.10 -13.56 -1.80
CA PHE A 145 -12.07 -12.82 -1.05
C PHE A 145 -10.77 -13.60 -0.87
N ASP A 146 -10.84 -14.93 -0.75
CA ASP A 146 -9.64 -15.76 -0.64
C ASP A 146 -8.79 -15.72 -1.91
N ALA A 147 -9.41 -15.78 -3.09
CA ALA A 147 -8.70 -15.61 -4.37
C ALA A 147 -8.10 -14.21 -4.50
N TYR A 148 -8.79 -13.17 -4.03
CA TYR A 148 -8.27 -11.81 -3.99
C TYR A 148 -7.03 -11.69 -3.07
N LEU A 149 -7.11 -12.24 -1.86
CA LEU A 149 -6.01 -12.21 -0.87
C LEU A 149 -4.79 -13.03 -1.36
N ASN A 150 -5.04 -14.12 -2.08
CA ASN A 150 -3.98 -14.96 -2.67
C ASN A 150 -3.38 -14.39 -3.97
N SER A 151 -4.02 -13.42 -4.61
CA SER A 151 -3.47 -12.75 -5.79
C SER A 151 -2.34 -11.82 -5.37
N GLN A 152 -1.09 -12.08 -5.79
CA GLN A 152 0.08 -11.32 -5.30
C GLN A 152 0.92 -10.79 -6.46
N LEU A 153 1.39 -9.54 -6.35
CA LEU A 153 2.32 -8.94 -7.32
C LEU A 153 3.79 -9.14 -6.92
N ASN A 154 4.57 -9.75 -7.81
CA ASN A 154 6.03 -9.78 -7.76
C ASN A 154 6.56 -9.45 -9.17
N ALA A 155 7.11 -8.24 -9.35
CA ALA A 155 7.55 -7.75 -10.65
C ALA A 155 8.58 -6.63 -10.52
N ASP A 156 9.36 -6.38 -11.57
CA ASP A 156 10.22 -5.19 -11.67
C ASP A 156 9.54 -4.20 -12.61
N VAL A 157 9.15 -3.03 -12.07
CA VAL A 157 8.33 -2.03 -12.79
C VAL A 157 8.90 -0.63 -12.75
#